data_AF-A0A146GBJ3-F1
#
_entry.id   AF-A0A146GBJ3-F1
#
_cell.length_a   1.000
_cell.length_b   1.000
_cell.length_c   1.000
_cell.angle_alpha   90.00
_cell.angle_beta   90.00
_cell.angle_gamma   90.00
#
_symmetry.space_group_name_H-M   'P 1'
#
loop_
_entity.id
_entity.type
_entity.pdbx_description
1 polymer ?
#
loop_
_entity_poly.entity_id
_entity_poly.type
_entity_poly.pdbx_seq_one_letter_code
_entity_poly.pdbx_strand_id
1 'polypeptide(L)'
;MKPFHIPLFLAIASLPLTSLRSSTLTWDASGTSPSAPTGGGGTWSSTNSNWSNGTTDTAWNNSADNSAYFLGNLTAYAAITLGEPITVNSLTLGAGGTNGYTIIGSGSNTLTVSSGLITVGRSSTIQANIAGSNGLTKGGVSSVTLTLGSVNTYTGATQIQNGNLRLDAAGALPTGTTLVLGKAETTNNTSIDLRTSQTISGLSNVGTGSAVITNNRSSAGTATLTINPDSGSGAADSVFSGTIQDGSSGGLVALTKAGSHALTLTGTNTYTGATTISGGTLVIGVSGVGSVASNITVKSGATLAGSGGTSGSVTVESGGNLAPGNSAGQFTIGGSLSLASDAIYQFELNGATGTADKVAANGISINASADFSFTLLGGLSGLSVGNQFIILDNTGAGSIVGTFGNLTAGGIFNAGNGLLFSVSSDGLGGYGNDLVLTVTAVPECSTVMSLALGGSVLWLVIRRRRNS
;
A
#
# COMPACT_ATOMS: atom_id res chain seq x y z
N MET A 1 -49.11 -62.88 6.43
CA MET A 1 -48.81 -62.33 5.09
C MET A 1 -48.08 -61.01 5.27
N LYS A 2 -46.76 -60.99 5.05
CA LYS A 2 -45.92 -59.78 5.09
C LYS A 2 -45.49 -59.47 3.65
N PRO A 3 -45.61 -58.23 3.15
CA PRO A 3 -45.32 -57.91 1.76
C PRO A 3 -43.81 -57.78 1.51
N PHE A 4 -43.36 -58.39 0.41
CA PHE A 4 -42.02 -58.26 -0.16
C PHE A 4 -41.76 -56.82 -0.62
N HIS A 5 -40.64 -56.22 -0.20
CA HIS A 5 -40.10 -54.99 -0.79
C HIS A 5 -39.19 -55.36 -1.97
N ILE A 6 -39.54 -54.90 -3.17
CA ILE A 6 -38.68 -54.94 -4.36
C ILE A 6 -37.89 -53.62 -4.38
N PRO A 7 -36.55 -53.60 -4.38
CA PRO A 7 -35.81 -52.35 -4.53
C PRO A 7 -35.85 -51.89 -5.99
N LEU A 8 -36.35 -50.67 -6.20
CA LEU A 8 -36.29 -49.96 -7.48
C LEU A 8 -34.84 -49.53 -7.74
N PHE A 9 -34.15 -50.19 -8.67
CA PHE A 9 -32.87 -49.72 -9.20
C PHE A 9 -33.12 -48.48 -10.08
N LEU A 10 -32.79 -47.30 -9.55
CA LEU A 10 -32.74 -46.08 -10.34
C LEU A 10 -31.47 -46.11 -11.21
N ALA A 11 -31.64 -46.40 -12.49
CA ALA A 11 -30.56 -46.26 -13.47
C ALA A 11 -30.24 -44.77 -13.64
N ILE A 12 -29.15 -44.31 -13.02
CA ILE A 12 -28.56 -43.00 -13.33
C ILE A 12 -27.92 -43.16 -14.71
N ALA A 13 -28.60 -42.64 -15.74
CA ALA A 13 -27.98 -42.43 -17.02
C ALA A 13 -26.82 -41.44 -16.81
N SER A 14 -25.58 -41.91 -16.93
CA SER A 14 -24.43 -41.03 -17.02
C SER A 14 -24.50 -40.33 -18.37
N LEU A 15 -25.13 -39.15 -18.41
CA LEU A 15 -24.90 -38.22 -19.50
C LEU A 15 -23.40 -37.93 -19.52
N PRO A 16 -22.70 -38.09 -20.66
CA PRO A 16 -21.31 -37.67 -20.73
C PRO A 16 -21.30 -36.16 -20.47
N LEU A 17 -20.68 -35.74 -19.37
CA LEU A 17 -20.19 -34.37 -19.28
C LEU A 17 -19.13 -34.25 -20.38
N THR A 18 -19.52 -33.78 -21.55
CA THR A 18 -18.58 -33.13 -22.46
C THR A 18 -18.09 -31.91 -21.70
N SER A 19 -17.00 -32.06 -20.97
CA SER A 19 -16.14 -30.95 -20.62
C SER A 19 -15.80 -30.27 -21.96
N LEU A 20 -16.48 -29.15 -22.25
CA LEU A 20 -16.17 -28.32 -23.40
C LEU A 20 -14.72 -27.90 -23.22
N ARG A 21 -13.81 -28.45 -24.04
CA ARG A 21 -12.45 -27.92 -24.10
C ARG A 21 -12.56 -26.51 -24.67
N SER A 22 -12.21 -25.51 -23.85
CA SER A 22 -11.99 -24.13 -24.29
C SER A 22 -11.16 -24.13 -25.57
N SER A 23 -11.73 -23.64 -26.67
CA SER A 23 -11.03 -23.49 -27.94
C SER A 23 -10.56 -22.05 -28.11
N THR A 24 -9.46 -21.84 -28.83
CA THR A 24 -9.01 -20.51 -29.22
C THR A 24 -9.56 -20.19 -30.60
N LEU A 25 -10.37 -19.15 -30.71
CA LEU A 25 -10.90 -18.65 -31.97
C LEU A 25 -10.13 -17.39 -32.38
N THR A 26 -9.76 -17.33 -33.65
CA THR A 26 -9.02 -16.19 -34.21
C THR A 26 -9.97 -15.24 -34.92
N TRP A 27 -9.86 -13.95 -34.62
CA TRP A 27 -10.64 -12.92 -35.31
C TRP A 27 -10.29 -12.87 -36.80
N ASP A 28 -11.30 -13.05 -37.64
CA ASP A 28 -11.25 -12.82 -39.09
C ASP A 28 -12.22 -11.70 -39.47
N ALA A 29 -11.69 -10.50 -39.71
CA ALA A 29 -12.47 -9.35 -40.12
C ALA A 29 -13.14 -9.53 -41.49
N SER A 30 -12.60 -10.40 -42.34
CA SER A 30 -13.16 -10.70 -43.66
C SER A 30 -14.39 -11.62 -43.61
N GLY A 31 -14.53 -12.41 -42.54
CA GLY A 31 -15.58 -13.43 -42.36
C GLY A 31 -15.64 -14.48 -43.47
N THR A 32 -14.55 -14.66 -44.23
CA THR A 32 -14.53 -15.52 -45.43
C THR A 32 -13.22 -16.30 -45.59
N SER A 33 -12.22 -16.09 -44.72
CA SER A 33 -10.87 -16.65 -44.87
C SER A 33 -10.44 -17.44 -43.63
N PRO A 34 -11.16 -18.51 -43.25
CA PRO A 34 -10.94 -19.18 -41.97
C PRO A 34 -9.56 -19.84 -41.85
N SER A 35 -8.96 -20.32 -42.94
CA SER A 35 -7.61 -20.89 -42.93
C SER A 35 -6.49 -19.84 -42.89
N ALA A 36 -6.82 -18.57 -43.13
CA ALA A 36 -5.90 -17.44 -43.08
C ALA A 36 -6.61 -16.18 -42.54
N PRO A 37 -7.01 -16.18 -41.24
CA PRO A 37 -7.79 -15.09 -40.66
C PRO A 37 -7.12 -13.74 -40.87
N THR A 38 -7.92 -12.76 -41.26
CA THR A 38 -7.45 -11.39 -41.46
C THR A 38 -7.75 -10.56 -40.21
N GLY A 39 -6.74 -9.85 -39.69
CA GLY A 39 -7.00 -8.85 -38.66
C GLY A 39 -7.81 -7.67 -39.22
N GLY A 40 -8.43 -6.87 -38.36
CA GLY A 40 -9.19 -5.69 -38.78
C GLY A 40 -10.25 -5.27 -37.77
N GLY A 41 -10.97 -4.20 -38.07
CA GLY A 41 -12.10 -3.75 -37.23
C GLY A 41 -13.38 -4.52 -37.50
N GLY A 42 -14.38 -4.40 -36.62
CA GLY A 42 -15.70 -4.97 -36.83
C GLY A 42 -16.54 -5.05 -35.55
N THR A 43 -17.65 -5.78 -35.63
CA THR A 43 -18.54 -6.01 -34.48
C THR A 43 -18.28 -7.39 -33.90
N TRP A 44 -18.15 -7.52 -32.59
CA TRP A 44 -18.11 -8.81 -31.91
C TRP A 44 -19.49 -9.15 -31.39
N SER A 45 -20.13 -10.17 -31.97
CA SER A 45 -21.46 -10.64 -31.54
C SER A 45 -21.66 -12.14 -31.78
N SER A 46 -22.76 -12.66 -31.25
CA SER A 46 -23.29 -14.00 -31.51
C SER A 46 -24.02 -14.16 -32.85
N THR A 47 -24.08 -13.10 -33.65
CA THR A 47 -24.82 -13.10 -34.93
C THR A 47 -23.93 -13.02 -36.17
N ASN A 48 -22.66 -12.63 -36.03
CA ASN A 48 -21.75 -12.45 -37.16
C ASN A 48 -20.60 -13.45 -37.17
N SER A 49 -20.35 -14.05 -38.33
CA SER A 49 -19.32 -15.08 -38.51
C SER A 49 -17.93 -14.50 -38.74
N ASN A 50 -17.31 -13.98 -37.67
CA ASN A 50 -15.96 -13.38 -37.71
C ASN A 50 -14.94 -14.12 -36.82
N TRP A 51 -15.27 -15.32 -36.35
CA TRP A 51 -14.40 -16.12 -35.48
C TRP A 51 -14.00 -17.43 -36.15
N SER A 52 -12.77 -17.48 -36.62
CA SER A 52 -12.17 -18.64 -37.27
C SER A 52 -11.71 -19.67 -36.24
N ASN A 53 -12.04 -20.94 -36.49
CA ASN A 53 -11.42 -22.11 -35.85
C ASN A 53 -10.32 -22.76 -36.71
N GLY A 54 -9.88 -22.09 -37.77
CA GLY A 54 -8.93 -22.59 -38.78
C GLY A 54 -9.57 -23.30 -39.97
N THR A 55 -10.86 -23.63 -39.89
CA THR A 55 -11.61 -24.33 -40.95
C THR A 55 -12.86 -23.57 -41.38
N THR A 56 -13.57 -22.96 -40.43
CA THR A 56 -14.80 -22.20 -40.66
C THR A 56 -14.83 -20.94 -39.81
N ASP A 57 -15.42 -19.88 -40.35
CA ASP A 57 -15.79 -18.70 -39.57
C ASP A 57 -17.16 -18.90 -38.95
N THR A 58 -17.25 -18.65 -37.66
CA THR A 58 -18.44 -18.88 -36.84
C THR A 58 -18.78 -17.64 -36.03
N ALA A 59 -20.04 -17.55 -35.59
CA ALA A 59 -20.43 -16.51 -34.67
C ALA A 59 -19.93 -16.80 -33.25
N TRP A 60 -19.77 -15.76 -32.43
CA TRP A 60 -19.28 -15.95 -31.07
C TRP A 60 -20.32 -16.69 -30.20
N ASN A 61 -19.87 -17.66 -29.41
CA ASN A 61 -20.71 -18.35 -28.44
C ASN A 61 -20.27 -18.01 -27.02
N ASN A 62 -21.04 -17.15 -26.35
CA ASN A 62 -20.78 -16.72 -24.97
C ASN A 62 -20.80 -17.85 -23.93
N SER A 63 -21.39 -19.01 -24.26
CA SER A 63 -21.48 -20.17 -23.36
C SER A 63 -20.39 -21.23 -23.60
N ALA A 64 -19.55 -21.07 -24.63
CA ALA A 64 -18.59 -22.09 -25.05
C ALA A 64 -17.24 -22.03 -24.34
N ASP A 65 -17.03 -21.08 -23.42
CA ASP A 65 -15.76 -20.84 -22.72
C ASP A 65 -14.55 -20.71 -23.67
N ASN A 66 -14.77 -20.09 -24.84
CA ASN A 66 -13.74 -19.91 -25.85
C ASN A 66 -12.80 -18.75 -25.50
N SER A 67 -11.54 -18.86 -25.92
CA SER A 67 -10.56 -17.78 -25.88
C SER A 67 -10.56 -17.00 -27.19
N ALA A 68 -10.50 -15.68 -27.08
CA ALA A 68 -10.49 -14.76 -28.22
C ALA A 68 -9.07 -14.34 -28.59
N TYR A 69 -8.70 -14.52 -29.86
CA TYR A 69 -7.36 -14.23 -30.36
C TYR A 69 -7.38 -13.22 -31.50
N PHE A 70 -6.82 -12.04 -31.25
CA PHE A 70 -6.73 -10.95 -32.22
C PHE A 70 -5.29 -10.80 -32.76
N LEU A 71 -5.12 -10.92 -34.08
CA LEU A 71 -3.83 -10.82 -34.76
C LEU A 71 -3.31 -9.38 -34.83
N GLY A 72 -2.03 -9.13 -34.58
CA GLY A 72 -1.42 -7.79 -34.63
C GLY A 72 -0.90 -7.36 -36.00
N ASN A 73 -1.00 -8.22 -37.02
CA ASN A 73 -0.58 -7.90 -38.40
C ASN A 73 -1.60 -6.97 -39.08
N LEU A 74 -1.67 -5.74 -38.60
CA LEU A 74 -2.59 -4.71 -39.06
C LEU A 74 -1.80 -3.53 -39.62
N THR A 75 -2.34 -2.89 -40.66
CA THR A 75 -1.77 -1.65 -41.22
C THR A 75 -2.01 -0.43 -40.32
N ALA A 76 -3.05 -0.47 -39.48
CA ALA A 76 -3.39 0.55 -38.48
C ALA A 76 -4.09 -0.09 -37.26
N TYR A 77 -4.25 0.67 -36.17
CA TYR A 77 -5.06 0.22 -35.04
C TYR A 77 -6.49 -0.08 -35.47
N ALA A 78 -7.05 -1.20 -35.01
CA ALA A 78 -8.40 -1.64 -35.36
C ALA A 78 -9.38 -1.49 -34.19
N ALA A 79 -10.63 -1.15 -34.49
CA ALA A 79 -11.71 -1.04 -33.49
C ALA A 79 -12.64 -2.25 -33.54
N ILE A 80 -12.88 -2.87 -32.38
CA ILE A 80 -13.84 -3.96 -32.19
C ILE A 80 -14.97 -3.44 -31.32
N THR A 81 -16.18 -3.36 -31.87
CA THR A 81 -17.37 -2.92 -31.12
C THR A 81 -18.10 -4.14 -30.59
N LEU A 82 -18.39 -4.19 -29.29
CA LEU A 82 -19.22 -5.24 -28.70
C LEU A 82 -20.68 -5.00 -29.11
N GLY A 83 -21.28 -5.95 -29.83
CA GLY A 83 -22.70 -5.88 -30.23
C GLY A 83 -23.67 -6.20 -29.10
N GLU A 84 -23.18 -6.86 -28.05
CA GLU A 84 -23.90 -7.35 -26.88
C GLU A 84 -22.89 -7.58 -25.73
N PRO A 85 -23.31 -7.97 -24.51
CA PRO A 85 -22.38 -8.46 -23.50
C PRO A 85 -21.61 -9.69 -24.00
N ILE A 86 -20.29 -9.63 -23.97
CA ILE A 86 -19.41 -10.70 -24.43
C ILE A 86 -18.71 -11.35 -23.23
N THR A 87 -18.78 -12.68 -23.17
CA THR A 87 -18.02 -13.51 -22.24
C THR A 87 -16.98 -14.31 -22.99
N VAL A 88 -15.73 -14.25 -22.52
CA VAL A 88 -14.59 -15.00 -23.05
C VAL A 88 -13.84 -15.70 -21.94
N ASN A 89 -13.20 -16.82 -22.22
CA ASN A 89 -12.27 -17.42 -21.28
C ASN A 89 -11.04 -16.54 -21.08
N SER A 90 -10.27 -16.31 -22.15
CA SER A 90 -9.10 -15.42 -22.16
C SER A 90 -9.07 -14.58 -23.43
N LEU A 91 -8.33 -13.47 -23.38
CA LEU A 91 -8.21 -12.52 -24.49
C LEU A 91 -6.74 -12.33 -24.88
N THR A 92 -6.43 -12.47 -26.17
CA THR A 92 -5.12 -12.09 -26.73
C THR A 92 -5.30 -10.92 -27.69
N LEU A 93 -4.59 -9.81 -27.43
CA LEU A 93 -4.66 -8.59 -28.22
C LEU A 93 -3.35 -8.33 -28.98
N GLY A 94 -3.44 -8.29 -30.30
CA GLY A 94 -2.33 -7.93 -31.18
C GLY A 94 -1.20 -8.95 -31.14
N ALA A 95 -1.48 -10.23 -31.39
CA ALA A 95 -0.42 -11.23 -31.47
C ALA A 95 0.40 -11.08 -32.76
N GLY A 96 1.72 -10.91 -32.64
CA GLY A 96 2.59 -10.61 -33.78
C GLY A 96 2.39 -9.18 -34.34
N GLY A 97 2.92 -8.91 -35.53
CA GLY A 97 2.68 -7.67 -36.29
C GLY A 97 3.10 -6.35 -35.63
N THR A 98 2.36 -5.27 -35.88
CA THR A 98 2.77 -3.88 -35.59
C THR A 98 1.75 -3.07 -34.79
N ASN A 99 0.44 -3.29 -34.97
CA ASN A 99 -0.60 -2.49 -34.32
C ASN A 99 -1.55 -3.35 -33.47
N GLY A 100 -2.18 -2.73 -32.46
CA GLY A 100 -3.13 -3.39 -31.58
C GLY A 100 -4.59 -3.01 -31.86
N TYR A 101 -5.43 -3.25 -30.85
CA TYR A 101 -6.89 -3.10 -30.97
C TYR A 101 -7.44 -2.12 -29.94
N THR A 102 -8.59 -1.53 -30.27
CA THR A 102 -9.48 -0.88 -29.30
C THR A 102 -10.76 -1.71 -29.17
N ILE A 103 -11.04 -2.26 -28.00
CA ILE A 103 -12.31 -2.94 -27.70
C ILE A 103 -13.28 -1.91 -27.13
N ILE A 104 -14.43 -1.72 -27.76
CA ILE A 104 -15.41 -0.68 -27.46
C ILE A 104 -16.71 -1.32 -26.99
N GLY A 105 -17.15 -0.96 -25.79
CA GLY A 105 -18.49 -1.28 -25.28
C GLY A 105 -19.36 -0.02 -25.23
N SER A 106 -20.66 -0.15 -25.45
CA SER A 106 -21.63 0.93 -25.31
C SER A 106 -22.85 0.45 -24.52
N GLY A 107 -23.47 1.34 -23.74
CA GLY A 107 -24.61 0.99 -22.90
C GLY A 107 -24.31 -0.18 -21.97
N SER A 108 -25.04 -1.27 -22.11
CA SER A 108 -24.90 -2.51 -21.32
C SER A 108 -23.88 -3.51 -21.86
N ASN A 109 -23.19 -3.22 -22.96
CA ASN A 109 -22.29 -4.19 -23.62
C ASN A 109 -20.94 -4.27 -22.89
N THR A 110 -20.85 -5.17 -21.92
CA THR A 110 -19.66 -5.44 -21.12
C THR A 110 -18.76 -6.52 -21.74
N LEU A 111 -17.48 -6.52 -21.33
CA LEU A 111 -16.55 -7.62 -21.59
C LEU A 111 -16.31 -8.40 -20.29
N THR A 112 -16.69 -9.66 -20.25
CA THR A 112 -16.36 -10.58 -19.15
C THR A 112 -15.21 -11.48 -19.58
N VAL A 113 -14.11 -11.48 -18.81
CA VAL A 113 -12.96 -12.38 -19.04
C VAL A 113 -12.94 -13.41 -17.91
N SER A 114 -13.47 -14.61 -18.16
CA SER A 114 -13.70 -15.64 -17.16
C SER A 114 -12.42 -16.12 -16.47
N SER A 115 -11.28 -16.18 -17.16
CA SER A 115 -9.98 -16.47 -16.51
C SER A 115 -9.31 -15.22 -15.92
N GLY A 116 -9.82 -14.03 -16.25
CA GLY A 116 -9.15 -12.75 -16.03
C GLY A 116 -7.94 -12.48 -16.93
N LEU A 117 -7.45 -13.46 -17.71
CA LEU A 117 -6.20 -13.32 -18.47
C LEU A 117 -6.38 -12.51 -19.76
N ILE A 118 -5.64 -11.41 -19.86
CA ILE A 118 -5.46 -10.61 -21.09
C ILE A 118 -3.97 -10.61 -21.48
N THR A 119 -3.64 -11.27 -22.58
CA THR A 119 -2.29 -11.30 -23.15
C THR A 119 -2.16 -10.22 -24.21
N VAL A 120 -1.21 -9.29 -24.03
CA VAL A 120 -1.03 -8.15 -24.95
C VAL A 120 0.27 -8.32 -25.71
N GLY A 121 0.17 -8.50 -27.04
CA GLY A 121 1.31 -8.56 -27.96
C GLY A 121 1.62 -7.21 -28.61
N ARG A 122 0.61 -6.34 -28.74
CA ARG A 122 0.74 -4.93 -29.19
C ARG A 122 -0.10 -4.03 -28.32
N SER A 123 0.39 -2.81 -28.07
CA SER A 123 -0.32 -1.84 -27.25
C SER A 123 -1.77 -1.72 -27.71
N SER A 124 -2.71 -1.82 -26.77
CA SER A 124 -4.14 -1.95 -27.06
C SER A 124 -4.96 -1.25 -25.99
N THR A 125 -6.20 -0.93 -26.31
CA THR A 125 -7.12 -0.19 -25.44
C THR A 125 -8.40 -0.99 -25.23
N ILE A 126 -8.90 -1.01 -24.00
CA ILE A 126 -10.24 -1.51 -23.68
C ILE A 126 -11.04 -0.32 -23.16
N GLN A 127 -12.02 0.10 -23.96
CA GLN A 127 -13.06 1.10 -23.65
C GLN A 127 -14.40 0.43 -23.30
N ALA A 128 -14.46 -0.89 -23.24
CA ALA A 128 -15.60 -1.61 -22.66
C ALA A 128 -15.43 -1.68 -21.14
N ASN A 129 -16.54 -1.67 -20.39
CA ASN A 129 -16.53 -2.07 -18.98
C ASN A 129 -16.16 -3.56 -18.89
N ILE A 130 -15.03 -3.85 -18.24
CA ILE A 130 -14.63 -5.20 -17.87
C ILE A 130 -15.41 -5.59 -16.61
N ALA A 131 -16.21 -6.64 -16.71
CA ALA A 131 -17.10 -7.11 -15.66
C ALA A 131 -16.79 -8.58 -15.27
N GLY A 132 -17.49 -9.06 -14.24
CA GLY A 132 -17.43 -10.46 -13.78
C GLY A 132 -16.77 -10.64 -12.42
N SER A 133 -16.83 -11.85 -11.89
CA SER A 133 -16.29 -12.16 -10.57
C SER A 133 -14.77 -12.27 -10.55
N ASN A 134 -14.18 -12.66 -11.69
CA ASN A 134 -12.74 -12.83 -11.83
C ASN A 134 -12.04 -11.49 -12.01
N GLY A 135 -10.78 -11.44 -11.61
CA GLY A 135 -9.97 -10.24 -11.70
C GLY A 135 -9.45 -9.96 -13.12
N LEU A 136 -8.48 -9.08 -13.21
CA LEU A 136 -7.76 -8.79 -14.45
C LEU A 136 -6.29 -9.20 -14.29
N THR A 137 -5.81 -10.10 -15.15
CA THR A 137 -4.40 -10.48 -15.24
C THR A 137 -3.84 -10.05 -16.58
N LYS A 138 -3.00 -9.00 -16.58
CA LYS A 138 -2.29 -8.52 -17.77
C LYS A 138 -0.99 -9.30 -17.96
N GLY A 139 -0.90 -10.04 -19.06
CA GLY A 139 0.31 -10.72 -19.52
C GLY A 139 0.82 -10.18 -20.87
N GLY A 140 1.72 -10.93 -21.52
CA GLY A 140 2.26 -10.60 -22.84
C GLY A 140 3.62 -9.93 -22.80
N VAL A 141 3.87 -9.00 -23.73
CA VAL A 141 5.19 -8.39 -23.95
C VAL A 141 5.48 -7.28 -22.93
N SER A 142 6.74 -7.09 -22.55
CA SER A 142 7.15 -6.11 -21.53
C SER A 142 7.12 -4.66 -22.01
N SER A 143 7.29 -4.42 -23.31
CA SER A 143 7.33 -3.06 -23.88
C SER A 143 5.95 -2.50 -24.25
N VAL A 144 4.87 -3.28 -24.11
CA VAL A 144 3.54 -2.89 -24.59
C VAL A 144 2.61 -2.46 -23.46
N THR A 145 1.67 -1.58 -23.81
CA THR A 145 0.72 -0.98 -22.87
C THR A 145 -0.69 -1.51 -23.12
N LEU A 146 -1.34 -1.97 -22.06
CA LEU A 146 -2.80 -2.07 -22.04
C LEU A 146 -3.37 -0.78 -21.48
N THR A 147 -4.29 -0.15 -22.20
CA THR A 147 -4.99 1.06 -21.73
C THR A 147 -6.41 0.69 -21.31
N LEU A 148 -6.81 1.05 -20.10
CA LEU A 148 -8.18 0.94 -19.62
C LEU A 148 -8.82 2.33 -19.69
N GLY A 149 -9.80 2.49 -20.58
CA GLY A 149 -10.45 3.77 -20.88
C GLY A 149 -11.85 3.91 -20.26
N SER A 150 -12.25 3.01 -19.36
CA SER A 150 -13.60 2.99 -18.80
C SER A 150 -13.61 2.53 -17.34
N VAL A 151 -14.69 2.81 -16.64
CA VAL A 151 -14.95 2.27 -15.30
C VAL A 151 -15.16 0.77 -15.42
N ASN A 152 -14.45 0.00 -14.60
CA ASN A 152 -14.55 -1.45 -14.58
C ASN A 152 -15.28 -1.92 -13.32
N THR A 153 -15.97 -3.06 -13.44
CA THR A 153 -16.88 -3.59 -12.40
C THR A 153 -16.55 -5.02 -11.99
N TYR A 154 -15.41 -5.55 -12.42
CA TYR A 154 -14.94 -6.84 -11.93
C TYR A 154 -14.59 -6.80 -10.43
N THR A 155 -14.74 -7.92 -9.74
CA THR A 155 -14.54 -7.97 -8.27
C THR A 155 -13.24 -8.64 -7.84
N GLY A 156 -12.55 -9.35 -8.74
CA GLY A 156 -11.28 -9.99 -8.43
C GLY A 156 -10.07 -9.05 -8.53
N ALA A 157 -8.90 -9.56 -8.16
CA ALA A 157 -7.63 -8.80 -8.13
C ALA A 157 -7.17 -8.33 -9.53
N THR A 158 -6.45 -7.22 -9.57
CA THR A 158 -5.75 -6.74 -10.76
C THR A 158 -4.28 -7.11 -10.66
N GLN A 159 -3.79 -8.02 -11.49
CA GLN A 159 -2.39 -8.38 -11.57
C GLN A 159 -1.79 -7.95 -12.91
N ILE A 160 -0.64 -7.29 -12.87
CA ILE A 160 0.15 -6.99 -14.07
C ILE A 160 1.37 -7.89 -14.02
N GLN A 161 1.37 -8.98 -14.78
CA GLN A 161 2.50 -9.92 -14.81
C GLN A 161 3.65 -9.42 -15.69
N ASN A 162 3.36 -8.60 -16.71
CA ASN A 162 4.37 -8.05 -17.61
C ASN A 162 3.89 -6.77 -18.32
N GLY A 163 4.81 -5.82 -18.48
CA GLY A 163 4.60 -4.59 -19.24
C GLY A 163 3.73 -3.56 -18.53
N ASN A 164 3.05 -2.72 -19.31
CA ASN A 164 2.48 -1.47 -18.80
C ASN A 164 0.96 -1.52 -18.76
N LEU A 165 0.36 -0.92 -17.74
CA LEU A 165 -1.06 -0.62 -17.64
C LEU A 165 -1.25 0.90 -17.55
N ARG A 166 -2.11 1.46 -18.41
CA ARG A 166 -2.45 2.89 -18.40
C ARG A 166 -3.93 3.07 -18.06
N LEU A 167 -4.24 4.01 -17.18
CA LEU A 167 -5.58 4.18 -16.61
C LEU A 167 -6.19 5.54 -17.04
N ASP A 168 -6.88 5.55 -18.18
CA ASP A 168 -7.44 6.77 -18.77
C ASP A 168 -8.80 7.20 -18.19
N ALA A 169 -9.36 6.43 -17.26
CA ALA A 169 -10.60 6.75 -16.56
C ALA A 169 -10.46 6.64 -15.03
N ALA A 170 -11.11 7.55 -14.29
CA ALA A 170 -11.30 7.38 -12.86
C ALA A 170 -12.16 6.13 -12.62
N GLY A 171 -11.73 5.22 -11.76
CA GLY A 171 -12.39 3.92 -11.58
C GLY A 171 -12.05 2.88 -12.67
N ALA A 172 -11.00 3.12 -13.47
CA ALA A 172 -10.43 2.10 -14.34
C ALA A 172 -9.95 0.87 -13.56
N LEU A 173 -9.53 1.06 -12.31
CA LEU A 173 -9.43 -0.03 -11.34
C LEU A 173 -10.69 -0.03 -10.45
N PRO A 174 -11.36 -1.18 -10.28
CA PRO A 174 -12.46 -1.30 -9.33
C PRO A 174 -11.99 -1.02 -7.91
N THR A 175 -12.81 -0.33 -7.10
CA THR A 175 -12.40 0.10 -5.75
C THR A 175 -12.04 -1.05 -4.81
N GLY A 176 -12.62 -2.23 -5.03
CA GLY A 176 -12.33 -3.43 -4.22
C GLY A 176 -11.11 -4.23 -4.67
N THR A 177 -10.48 -3.88 -5.79
CA THR A 177 -9.37 -4.69 -6.35
C THR A 177 -8.11 -4.57 -5.50
N THR A 178 -7.45 -5.70 -5.25
CA THR A 178 -6.05 -5.70 -4.87
C THR A 178 -5.18 -5.60 -6.12
N LEU A 179 -4.23 -4.68 -6.12
CA LEU A 179 -3.34 -4.43 -7.23
C LEU A 179 -1.98 -5.09 -6.98
N VAL A 180 -1.59 -6.01 -7.86
CA VAL A 180 -0.34 -6.77 -7.78
C VAL A 180 0.52 -6.51 -9.00
N LEU A 181 1.71 -5.95 -8.82
CA LEU A 181 2.69 -5.75 -9.89
C LEU A 181 3.70 -6.91 -9.91
N GLY A 182 3.99 -7.41 -11.10
CA GLY A 182 4.93 -8.51 -11.31
C GLY A 182 4.31 -9.90 -11.24
N LYS A 183 5.18 -10.90 -11.35
CA LYS A 183 4.84 -12.32 -11.32
C LYS A 183 5.91 -13.07 -10.53
N ALA A 184 5.47 -13.89 -9.57
CA ALA A 184 6.36 -14.68 -8.73
C ALA A 184 7.37 -15.48 -9.56
N GLU A 185 8.60 -15.61 -9.03
CA GLU A 185 9.71 -16.33 -9.65
C GLU A 185 10.12 -15.84 -11.06
N THR A 186 9.81 -14.59 -11.41
CA THR A 186 10.22 -13.98 -12.68
C THR A 186 10.78 -12.56 -12.53
N THR A 187 11.58 -12.13 -13.50
CA THR A 187 12.22 -10.82 -13.59
C THR A 187 11.47 -9.86 -14.54
N ASN A 188 10.15 -9.82 -14.44
CA ASN A 188 9.34 -8.99 -15.33
C ASN A 188 9.21 -7.55 -14.82
N ASN A 189 9.56 -6.59 -15.67
CA ASN A 189 9.29 -5.19 -15.39
C ASN A 189 7.81 -4.88 -15.65
N THR A 190 7.21 -4.14 -14.73
CA THR A 190 5.80 -3.79 -14.76
C THR A 190 5.62 -2.33 -14.38
N SER A 191 4.72 -1.65 -15.07
CA SER A 191 4.43 -0.26 -14.74
C SER A 191 2.95 0.07 -14.80
N ILE A 192 2.57 1.07 -14.01
CA ILE A 192 1.27 1.71 -14.06
C ILE A 192 1.47 3.19 -14.36
N ASP A 193 0.74 3.67 -15.37
CA ASP A 193 0.50 5.08 -15.61
C ASP A 193 -0.91 5.42 -15.11
N LEU A 194 -0.99 6.03 -13.91
CA LEU A 194 -2.25 6.32 -13.23
C LEU A 194 -3.13 7.24 -14.05
N ARG A 195 -2.57 8.33 -14.56
CA ARG A 195 -3.21 9.47 -15.24
C ARG A 195 -4.36 10.12 -14.48
N THR A 196 -5.34 9.37 -14.02
CA THR A 196 -6.49 9.78 -13.22
C THR A 196 -6.39 9.17 -11.82
N SER A 197 -7.06 9.78 -10.84
CA SER A 197 -7.09 9.23 -9.48
C SER A 197 -7.77 7.86 -9.44
N GLN A 198 -7.22 6.96 -8.63
CA GLN A 198 -7.72 5.60 -8.44
C GLN A 198 -7.89 5.30 -6.96
N THR A 199 -8.86 4.44 -6.65
CA THR A 199 -9.01 3.84 -5.32
C THR A 199 -8.93 2.33 -5.50
N ILE A 200 -8.13 1.68 -4.65
CA ILE A 200 -7.93 0.22 -4.65
C ILE A 200 -7.88 -0.28 -3.21
N SER A 201 -8.09 -1.58 -2.99
CA SER A 201 -8.10 -2.15 -1.64
C SER A 201 -6.70 -2.46 -1.12
N GLY A 202 -5.80 -2.96 -1.96
CA GLY A 202 -4.43 -3.29 -1.56
C GLY A 202 -3.43 -3.05 -2.67
N LEU A 203 -2.17 -2.83 -2.31
CA LEU A 203 -1.08 -2.63 -3.25
C LEU A 203 0.11 -3.53 -2.87
N SER A 204 0.55 -4.37 -3.79
CA SER A 204 1.75 -5.17 -3.61
C SER A 204 2.49 -5.42 -4.92
N ASN A 205 3.68 -6.00 -4.80
CA ASN A 205 4.42 -6.54 -5.93
C ASN A 205 5.06 -7.87 -5.59
N VAL A 206 5.30 -8.68 -6.63
CA VAL A 206 5.89 -10.03 -6.53
C VAL A 206 6.90 -10.25 -7.64
N GLY A 207 7.83 -11.19 -7.43
CA GLY A 207 8.96 -11.40 -8.34
C GLY A 207 10.07 -10.38 -8.09
N THR A 208 11.05 -10.35 -9.00
CA THR A 208 12.31 -9.58 -8.84
C THR A 208 12.49 -8.47 -9.87
N GLY A 209 11.55 -8.34 -10.81
CA GLY A 209 11.54 -7.23 -11.77
C GLY A 209 11.12 -5.91 -11.15
N SER A 210 11.33 -4.82 -11.89
CA SER A 210 10.93 -3.49 -11.46
C SER A 210 9.40 -3.34 -11.45
N ALA A 211 8.86 -2.75 -10.39
CA ALA A 211 7.45 -2.38 -10.27
C ALA A 211 7.37 -0.86 -10.07
N VAL A 212 6.79 -0.14 -11.04
CA VAL A 212 6.77 1.33 -11.05
C VAL A 212 5.35 1.87 -11.17
N ILE A 213 4.98 2.82 -10.33
CA ILE A 213 3.73 3.58 -10.44
C ILE A 213 4.07 5.04 -10.75
N THR A 214 3.45 5.60 -11.79
CA THR A 214 3.71 6.94 -12.30
C THR A 214 2.42 7.69 -12.65
N ASN A 215 2.53 8.99 -12.92
CA ASN A 215 1.47 9.78 -13.55
C ASN A 215 2.03 10.54 -14.77
N ASN A 216 2.08 9.89 -15.92
CA ASN A 216 2.58 10.46 -17.17
C ASN A 216 1.47 11.20 -17.95
N ARG A 217 0.71 12.06 -17.28
CA ARG A 217 -0.20 13.01 -17.95
C ARG A 217 0.59 14.00 -18.81
N SER A 218 0.01 14.37 -19.94
CA SER A 218 0.57 15.35 -20.89
C SER A 218 0.47 16.81 -20.41
N SER A 219 -0.08 17.02 -19.21
CA SER A 219 -0.28 18.34 -18.60
C SER A 219 -0.05 18.22 -17.09
N ALA A 220 0.43 19.30 -16.47
CA ALA A 220 0.57 19.38 -15.02
C ALA A 220 -0.78 19.03 -14.36
N GLY A 221 -0.74 18.10 -13.41
CA GLY A 221 -1.92 17.62 -12.72
C GLY A 221 -1.58 16.48 -11.79
N THR A 222 -2.36 16.33 -10.74
CA THR A 222 -2.13 15.32 -9.69
C THR A 222 -3.10 14.16 -9.87
N ALA A 223 -2.57 12.93 -9.89
CA ALA A 223 -3.35 11.72 -9.75
C ALA A 223 -3.17 11.18 -8.32
N THR A 224 -4.27 11.01 -7.59
CA THR A 224 -4.22 10.45 -6.24
C THR A 224 -4.44 8.94 -6.31
N LEU A 225 -3.49 8.16 -5.78
CA LEU A 225 -3.67 6.75 -5.51
C LEU A 225 -4.18 6.60 -4.07
N THR A 226 -5.41 6.11 -3.92
CA THR A 226 -6.01 5.82 -2.62
C THR A 226 -5.95 4.33 -2.35
N ILE A 227 -5.31 3.94 -1.25
CA ILE A 227 -5.28 2.56 -0.75
C ILE A 227 -6.24 2.48 0.42
N ASN A 228 -7.35 1.74 0.25
CA ASN A 228 -8.37 1.55 1.27
C ASN A 228 -8.71 0.05 1.43
N PRO A 229 -8.03 -0.70 2.29
CA PRO A 229 -8.26 -2.14 2.47
C PRO A 229 -9.71 -2.52 2.77
N ASP A 230 -10.48 -1.60 3.37
CA ASP A 230 -11.88 -1.82 3.73
C ASP A 230 -12.86 -1.65 2.54
N SER A 231 -12.38 -1.24 1.35
CA SER A 231 -13.23 -1.13 0.14
C SER A 231 -13.39 -2.45 -0.65
N GLY A 232 -12.73 -3.53 -0.21
CA GLY A 232 -12.80 -4.86 -0.82
C GLY A 232 -13.21 -5.96 0.17
N SER A 233 -13.43 -7.18 -0.33
CA SER A 233 -13.86 -8.34 0.48
C SER A 233 -12.70 -9.09 1.18
N GLY A 234 -11.47 -8.58 1.09
CA GLY A 234 -10.25 -9.23 1.57
C GLY A 234 -9.27 -8.22 2.17
N ALA A 235 -9.76 -7.39 3.11
CA ALA A 235 -8.95 -6.40 3.80
C ALA A 235 -7.76 -7.09 4.49
N ALA A 236 -6.55 -6.61 4.20
CA ALA A 236 -5.31 -7.15 4.73
C ALA A 236 -4.22 -6.09 4.68
N ASP A 237 -3.18 -6.29 5.49
CA ASP A 237 -1.94 -5.54 5.36
C ASP A 237 -1.30 -5.80 3.99
N SER A 238 -0.63 -4.79 3.44
CA SER A 238 0.01 -4.89 2.13
C SER A 238 1.41 -4.31 2.14
N VAL A 239 2.31 -4.91 1.35
CA VAL A 239 3.71 -4.50 1.23
C VAL A 239 4.02 -4.21 -0.23
N PHE A 240 4.57 -3.02 -0.50
CA PHE A 240 5.03 -2.62 -1.82
C PHE A 240 6.52 -2.21 -1.73
N SER A 241 7.35 -2.97 -2.44
CA SER A 241 8.80 -2.72 -2.57
C SER A 241 9.18 -2.04 -3.88
N GLY A 242 8.21 -1.77 -4.75
CA GLY A 242 8.41 -0.99 -5.97
C GLY A 242 8.59 0.51 -5.71
N THR A 243 8.63 1.27 -6.80
CA THR A 243 8.78 2.74 -6.77
C THR A 243 7.50 3.41 -7.20
N ILE A 244 6.99 4.32 -6.37
CA ILE A 244 6.00 5.33 -6.74
C ILE A 244 6.76 6.61 -7.04
N GLN A 245 6.54 7.22 -8.21
CA GLN A 245 7.25 8.42 -8.64
C GLN A 245 6.34 9.33 -9.46
N ASP A 246 6.68 10.61 -9.53
CA ASP A 246 6.02 11.53 -10.44
C ASP A 246 6.31 11.15 -11.91
N GLY A 247 5.43 11.57 -12.82
CA GLY A 247 5.65 11.42 -14.24
C GLY A 247 6.72 12.37 -14.76
N SER A 248 7.46 11.92 -15.77
CA SER A 248 8.54 12.70 -16.40
C SER A 248 8.06 14.01 -17.05
N SER A 249 6.76 14.13 -17.30
CA SER A 249 6.11 15.33 -17.86
C SER A 249 5.53 16.27 -16.80
N GLY A 250 5.89 16.09 -15.51
CA GLY A 250 5.44 16.93 -14.40
C GLY A 250 4.08 16.55 -13.81
N GLY A 251 3.55 15.37 -14.12
CA GLY A 251 2.34 14.84 -13.50
C GLY A 251 2.66 14.30 -12.10
N LEU A 252 2.04 14.86 -11.07
CA LEU A 252 2.31 14.47 -9.69
C LEU A 252 1.53 13.20 -9.32
N VAL A 253 2.16 12.32 -8.53
CA VAL A 253 1.44 11.27 -7.80
C VAL A 253 1.24 11.74 -6.37
N ALA A 254 -0.01 11.67 -5.88
CA ALA A 254 -0.34 11.84 -4.47
C ALA A 254 -0.79 10.49 -3.89
N LEU A 255 -0.57 10.28 -2.60
CA LEU A 255 -0.95 9.04 -1.91
C LEU A 255 -1.98 9.34 -0.83
N THR A 256 -3.07 8.57 -0.78
CA THR A 256 -3.95 8.52 0.38
C THR A 256 -3.97 7.11 0.94
N LYS A 257 -3.51 6.95 2.19
CA LYS A 257 -3.72 5.73 2.95
C LYS A 257 -5.00 5.87 3.78
N ALA A 258 -5.94 4.98 3.57
CA ALA A 258 -7.22 4.91 4.24
C ALA A 258 -7.51 3.48 4.71
N GLY A 259 -8.61 3.28 5.44
CA GLY A 259 -9.00 1.99 5.96
C GLY A 259 -8.09 1.47 7.09
N SER A 260 -8.53 0.42 7.75
CA SER A 260 -8.01 -0.03 9.05
C SER A 260 -6.63 -0.71 9.03
N HIS A 261 -6.20 -1.27 7.89
CA HIS A 261 -4.99 -2.10 7.79
C HIS A 261 -3.72 -1.31 7.46
N ALA A 262 -2.56 -1.96 7.48
CA ALA A 262 -1.28 -1.34 7.16
C ALA A 262 -0.95 -1.35 5.65
N LEU A 263 -0.29 -0.29 5.18
CA LEU A 263 0.48 -0.28 3.94
C LEU A 263 1.95 -0.06 4.29
N THR A 264 2.82 -0.96 3.86
CA THR A 264 4.27 -0.87 4.08
C THR A 264 4.98 -0.59 2.77
N LEU A 265 5.65 0.57 2.68
CA LEU A 265 6.46 0.98 1.56
C LEU A 265 7.94 0.74 1.87
N THR A 266 8.57 -0.24 1.21
CA THR A 266 9.99 -0.58 1.43
C THR A 266 10.91 -0.09 0.32
N GLY A 267 10.35 0.29 -0.83
CA GLY A 267 11.09 0.87 -1.94
C GLY A 267 11.42 2.36 -1.73
N THR A 268 12.28 2.89 -2.60
CA THR A 268 12.55 4.33 -2.72
C THR A 268 11.44 4.94 -3.57
N ASN A 269 10.57 5.73 -2.95
CA ASN A 269 9.50 6.45 -3.63
C ASN A 269 9.88 7.93 -3.75
N THR A 270 9.68 8.50 -4.93
CA THR A 270 10.13 9.85 -5.27
C THR A 270 9.01 10.78 -5.71
N TYR A 271 7.75 10.36 -5.53
CA TYR A 271 6.59 11.22 -5.78
C TYR A 271 6.56 12.41 -4.81
N THR A 272 6.18 13.57 -5.32
CA THR A 272 6.18 14.83 -4.56
C THR A 272 4.77 15.34 -4.23
N GLY A 273 3.73 14.78 -4.84
CA GLY A 273 2.35 15.04 -4.44
C GLY A 273 2.10 14.59 -2.99
N ALA A 274 1.25 15.31 -2.27
CA ALA A 274 1.07 15.10 -0.83
C ALA A 274 0.64 13.67 -0.46
N THR A 275 1.13 13.20 0.68
CA THR A 275 0.67 11.96 1.33
C THR A 275 -0.29 12.28 2.46
N THR A 276 -1.50 11.74 2.41
CA THR A 276 -2.48 11.80 3.50
C THR A 276 -2.69 10.42 4.10
N ILE A 277 -2.51 10.29 5.42
CA ILE A 277 -2.85 9.08 6.16
C ILE A 277 -4.14 9.38 6.92
N SER A 278 -5.26 8.88 6.37
CA SER A 278 -6.62 9.11 6.86
C SER A 278 -7.18 7.96 7.69
N GLY A 279 -6.48 6.81 7.74
CA GLY A 279 -6.85 5.67 8.56
C GLY A 279 -5.80 4.55 8.48
N GLY A 280 -5.79 3.71 9.53
CA GLY A 280 -4.83 2.62 9.67
C GLY A 280 -3.39 3.12 9.75
N THR A 281 -2.45 2.32 9.26
CA THR A 281 -1.01 2.62 9.37
C THR A 281 -0.36 2.73 7.99
N LEU A 282 0.42 3.79 7.77
CA LEU A 282 1.42 3.83 6.70
C LEU A 282 2.80 3.58 7.33
N VAL A 283 3.44 2.47 6.96
CA VAL A 283 4.82 2.17 7.35
C VAL A 283 5.74 2.58 6.21
N ILE A 284 6.64 3.54 6.44
CA ILE A 284 7.68 3.90 5.48
C ILE A 284 8.99 3.31 5.96
N GLY A 285 9.45 2.34 5.21
CA GLY A 285 10.73 1.67 5.39
C GLY A 285 10.82 0.72 6.58
N VAL A 286 11.69 -0.27 6.40
CA VAL A 286 12.03 -1.29 7.41
C VAL A 286 13.54 -1.43 7.46
N SER A 287 14.10 -1.60 8.66
CA SER A 287 15.54 -1.69 8.87
C SER A 287 16.34 -0.51 8.27
N GLY A 288 15.80 0.71 8.30
CA GLY A 288 16.48 1.89 7.75
C GLY A 288 16.30 2.12 6.25
N VAL A 289 15.59 1.24 5.54
CA VAL A 289 15.47 1.28 4.07
C VAL A 289 14.04 1.59 3.65
N GLY A 290 13.89 2.55 2.74
CA GLY A 290 12.61 2.98 2.18
C GLY A 290 12.38 4.46 2.39
N SER A 291 11.82 5.15 1.40
CA SER A 291 11.59 6.59 1.49
C SER A 291 10.41 7.07 0.66
N VAL A 292 9.95 8.28 0.97
CA VAL A 292 9.04 9.09 0.15
C VAL A 292 9.61 10.51 0.00
N ALA A 293 9.26 11.25 -1.06
CA ALA A 293 9.69 12.64 -1.21
C ALA A 293 8.62 13.66 -0.76
N SER A 294 7.37 13.23 -0.62
CA SER A 294 6.21 14.08 -0.34
C SER A 294 6.13 14.60 1.09
N ASN A 295 5.45 15.73 1.28
CA ASN A 295 4.91 16.10 2.59
C ASN A 295 3.87 15.08 3.07
N ILE A 296 3.84 14.80 4.38
CA ILE A 296 2.93 13.83 4.99
C ILE A 296 2.02 14.53 6.01
N THR A 297 0.72 14.24 5.93
CA THR A 297 -0.27 14.61 6.95
C THR A 297 -0.86 13.35 7.56
N VAL A 298 -0.76 13.21 8.89
CA VAL A 298 -1.36 12.13 9.67
C VAL A 298 -2.62 12.65 10.34
N LYS A 299 -3.78 12.09 9.97
CA LYS A 299 -5.07 12.49 10.55
C LYS A 299 -5.37 11.75 11.85
N SER A 300 -6.39 12.23 12.57
CA SER A 300 -6.93 11.59 13.76
C SER A 300 -7.17 10.09 13.56
N GLY A 301 -6.67 9.26 14.49
CA GLY A 301 -6.82 7.81 14.47
C GLY A 301 -5.96 7.07 13.45
N ALA A 302 -5.12 7.78 12.70
CA ALA A 302 -4.18 7.20 11.73
C ALA A 302 -2.75 7.22 12.28
N THR A 303 -1.90 6.32 11.77
CA THR A 303 -0.51 6.17 12.22
C THR A 303 0.48 6.28 11.05
N LEU A 304 1.52 7.10 11.22
CA LEU A 304 2.76 7.02 10.45
C LEU A 304 3.79 6.22 11.24
N ALA A 305 4.38 5.19 10.64
CA ALA A 305 5.37 4.34 11.28
C ALA A 305 6.55 3.98 10.37
N GLY A 306 7.50 3.21 10.90
CA GLY A 306 8.62 2.65 10.15
C GLY A 306 9.97 3.26 10.52
N SER A 307 11.02 2.82 9.82
CA SER A 307 12.41 3.24 10.04
C SER A 307 13.05 3.87 8.80
N GLY A 308 12.24 4.22 7.80
CA GLY A 308 12.68 4.93 6.60
C GLY A 308 12.66 6.45 6.81
N GLY A 309 12.16 7.16 5.81
CA GLY A 309 11.98 8.60 5.96
C GLY A 309 11.22 9.30 4.84
N THR A 310 11.03 10.59 5.03
CA THR A 310 10.52 11.50 4.00
C THR A 310 11.49 12.64 3.76
N SER A 311 11.63 13.11 2.51
CA SER A 311 12.31 14.39 2.23
C SER A 311 11.43 15.60 2.52
N GLY A 312 10.11 15.42 2.61
CA GLY A 312 9.14 16.46 2.93
C GLY A 312 9.01 16.73 4.42
N SER A 313 8.05 17.58 4.77
CA SER A 313 7.64 17.83 6.16
C SER A 313 6.59 16.83 6.62
N VAL A 314 6.48 16.61 7.93
CA VAL A 314 5.44 15.79 8.56
C VAL A 314 4.59 16.66 9.48
N THR A 315 3.28 16.61 9.29
CA THR A 315 2.30 17.18 10.21
C THR A 315 1.46 16.05 10.81
N VAL A 316 1.47 15.93 12.12
CA VAL A 316 0.60 15.02 12.87
C VAL A 316 -0.52 15.86 13.46
N GLU A 317 -1.73 15.70 12.92
CA GLU A 317 -2.91 16.41 13.40
C GLU A 317 -3.36 15.87 14.77
N SER A 318 -4.32 16.55 15.39
CA SER A 318 -4.89 16.13 16.67
C SER A 318 -5.43 14.71 16.59
N GLY A 319 -5.05 13.86 17.56
CA GLY A 319 -5.37 12.43 17.59
C GLY A 319 -4.63 11.58 16.55
N GLY A 320 -3.76 12.16 15.72
CA GLY A 320 -2.87 11.44 14.82
C GLY A 320 -1.66 10.89 15.57
N ASN A 321 -1.03 9.87 15.00
CA ASN A 321 0.01 9.10 15.69
C ASN A 321 1.29 8.98 14.85
N LEU A 322 2.43 9.28 15.47
CA LEU A 322 3.77 9.06 14.91
C LEU A 322 4.49 8.00 15.74
N ALA A 323 4.77 6.86 15.12
CA ALA A 323 5.35 5.67 15.74
C ALA A 323 6.62 5.24 14.97
N PRO A 324 7.73 5.99 15.08
CA PRO A 324 9.02 5.57 14.51
C PRO A 324 9.36 4.13 14.91
N GLY A 325 10.13 3.43 14.07
CA GLY A 325 10.53 2.05 14.29
C GLY A 325 9.59 1.00 13.68
N ASN A 326 10.04 -0.26 13.75
CA ASN A 326 9.30 -1.51 13.52
C ASN A 326 10.21 -2.72 13.86
N SER A 327 10.94 -2.88 14.97
CA SER A 327 11.03 -2.26 16.32
C SER A 327 12.05 -1.10 16.40
N ALA A 328 12.61 -0.78 17.58
CA ALA A 328 13.54 0.32 17.87
C ALA A 328 14.37 0.79 16.66
N GLY A 329 14.07 1.96 16.11
CA GLY A 329 14.70 2.48 14.90
C GLY A 329 14.53 3.98 14.69
N GLN A 330 15.28 4.53 13.73
CA GLN A 330 15.19 5.96 13.39
C GLN A 330 14.23 6.18 12.22
N PHE A 331 13.33 7.15 12.34
CA PHE A 331 12.62 7.74 11.20
C PHE A 331 13.20 9.11 10.87
N THR A 332 13.47 9.38 9.59
CA THR A 332 14.09 10.64 9.14
C THR A 332 13.10 11.53 8.40
N ILE A 333 13.03 12.80 8.77
CA ILE A 333 12.20 13.83 8.16
C ILE A 333 13.12 14.93 7.64
N GLY A 334 13.22 15.08 6.32
CA GLY A 334 14.08 16.10 5.69
C GLY A 334 13.55 17.53 5.88
N GLY A 335 12.23 17.68 6.03
CA GLY A 335 11.57 18.92 6.42
C GLY A 335 11.34 19.03 7.93
N SER A 336 10.37 19.86 8.31
CA SER A 336 10.00 20.04 9.71
C SER A 336 9.01 18.97 10.19
N LEU A 337 9.05 18.67 11.49
CA LEU A 337 8.00 17.94 12.21
C LEU A 337 7.11 18.92 12.97
N SER A 338 5.79 18.81 12.79
CA SER A 338 4.79 19.50 13.60
C SER A 338 3.84 18.50 14.25
N LEU A 339 3.77 18.52 15.58
CA LEU A 339 2.80 17.77 16.38
C LEU A 339 1.73 18.74 16.89
N ALA A 340 0.47 18.51 16.50
CA ALA A 340 -0.66 19.29 17.00
C ALA A 340 -0.98 18.97 18.47
N SER A 341 -1.91 19.74 19.08
CA SER A 341 -2.50 19.37 20.37
C SER A 341 -3.11 17.97 20.25
N ASP A 342 -2.88 17.13 21.25
CA ASP A 342 -3.38 15.75 21.33
C ASP A 342 -2.85 14.83 20.20
N ALA A 343 -1.85 15.26 19.43
CA ALA A 343 -1.07 14.35 18.59
C ALA A 343 -0.22 13.43 19.48
N ILE A 344 0.00 12.19 19.04
CA ILE A 344 0.69 11.17 19.82
C ILE A 344 2.05 10.89 19.18
N TYR A 345 3.10 10.96 20.00
CA TYR A 345 4.41 10.42 19.67
C TYR A 345 4.62 9.12 20.44
N GLN A 346 4.60 7.98 19.74
CA GLN A 346 4.87 6.68 20.33
C GLN A 346 6.37 6.36 20.24
N PHE A 347 6.96 6.09 21.39
CA PHE A 347 8.38 5.79 21.53
C PHE A 347 8.56 4.39 22.14
N GLU A 348 9.28 3.54 21.44
CA GLU A 348 9.72 2.23 21.94
C GLU A 348 11.18 2.29 22.41
N LEU A 349 11.44 1.71 23.57
CA LEU A 349 12.78 1.41 24.07
C LEU A 349 12.91 -0.10 24.27
N ASN A 350 13.89 -0.73 23.65
CA ASN A 350 14.31 -2.07 24.01
C ASN A 350 15.36 -2.01 25.12
N GLY A 351 14.93 -2.27 26.36
CA GLY A 351 15.81 -2.21 27.52
C GLY A 351 16.81 -3.37 27.61
N ALA A 352 16.61 -4.46 26.86
CA ALA A 352 17.55 -5.58 26.85
C ALA A 352 18.77 -5.26 25.96
N THR A 353 18.55 -4.54 24.86
CA THR A 353 19.60 -4.14 23.91
C THR A 353 20.08 -2.70 24.10
N GLY A 354 19.37 -1.88 24.87
CA GLY A 354 19.67 -0.46 25.00
C GLY A 354 19.51 0.30 23.68
N THR A 355 18.55 -0.12 22.85
CA THR A 355 18.21 0.54 21.57
C THR A 355 16.83 1.14 21.66
N ALA A 356 16.62 2.32 21.09
CA ALA A 356 15.34 3.01 21.16
C ALA A 356 14.96 3.62 19.81
N ASP A 357 13.68 3.98 19.70
CA ASP A 357 13.21 4.78 18.58
C ASP A 357 13.77 6.19 18.59
N LYS A 358 13.82 6.79 17.40
CA LYS A 358 14.25 8.17 17.24
C LYS A 358 13.58 8.80 16.04
N VAL A 359 13.25 10.09 16.13
CA VAL A 359 12.97 10.91 14.95
C VAL A 359 14.07 11.95 14.77
N ALA A 360 14.60 12.05 13.55
CA ALA A 360 15.44 13.16 13.13
C ALA A 360 14.66 14.08 12.19
N ALA A 361 14.60 15.38 12.50
CA ALA A 361 13.83 16.35 11.71
C ALA A 361 14.53 17.71 11.60
N ASN A 362 14.28 18.45 10.52
CA ASN A 362 14.83 19.80 10.31
C ASN A 362 13.87 20.86 10.87
N GLY A 363 13.89 21.00 12.19
CA GLY A 363 12.94 21.81 12.94
C GLY A 363 11.78 20.98 13.50
N ILE A 364 11.48 21.18 14.78
CA ILE A 364 10.44 20.45 15.50
C ILE A 364 9.58 21.43 16.29
N SER A 365 8.27 21.33 16.11
CA SER A 365 7.26 22.07 16.87
C SER A 365 6.29 21.10 17.53
N ILE A 366 6.12 21.23 18.84
CA ILE A 366 5.25 20.42 19.67
C ILE A 366 4.22 21.36 20.30
N ASN A 367 2.97 21.30 19.84
CA ASN A 367 1.91 22.10 20.44
C ASN A 367 1.53 21.56 21.82
N ALA A 368 1.07 22.45 22.70
CA ALA A 368 0.66 22.07 24.05
C ALA A 368 -0.37 20.92 24.01
N SER A 369 -0.24 19.99 24.95
CA SER A 369 -1.05 18.76 25.07
C SER A 369 -0.79 17.67 24.02
N ALA A 370 0.21 17.79 23.15
CA ALA A 370 0.73 16.59 22.46
C ALA A 370 1.19 15.55 23.50
N ASP A 371 0.96 14.27 23.22
CA ASP A 371 1.19 13.17 24.16
C ASP A 371 2.46 12.39 23.80
N PHE A 372 3.32 12.20 24.79
CA PHE A 372 4.47 11.30 24.71
C PHE A 372 4.07 9.93 25.26
N SER A 373 3.95 8.93 24.39
CA SER A 373 3.59 7.57 24.77
C SER A 373 4.83 6.67 24.77
N PHE A 374 5.10 6.02 25.89
CA PHE A 374 6.29 5.19 26.09
C PHE A 374 5.93 3.70 26.14
N THR A 375 6.69 2.88 25.40
CA THR A 375 6.63 1.42 25.48
C THR A 375 8.02 0.85 25.77
N LEU A 376 8.11 0.00 26.80
CA LEU A 376 9.32 -0.78 27.07
C LEU A 376 9.20 -2.16 26.42
N LEU A 377 10.18 -2.52 25.61
CA LEU A 377 10.39 -3.84 25.04
C LEU A 377 11.54 -4.55 25.77
N GLY A 378 11.41 -5.85 25.99
CA GLY A 378 12.43 -6.65 26.68
C GLY A 378 12.58 -6.31 28.18
N GLY A 379 13.65 -6.83 28.78
CA GLY A 379 14.03 -6.55 30.18
C GLY A 379 14.85 -5.25 30.32
N LEU A 380 15.45 -5.02 31.49
CA LEU A 380 16.28 -3.82 31.75
C LEU A 380 17.80 -4.11 31.70
N SER A 381 18.21 -5.31 31.27
CA SER A 381 19.60 -5.79 31.37
C SER A 381 20.61 -5.01 30.53
N GLY A 382 20.15 -4.31 29.48
CA GLY A 382 20.97 -3.47 28.61
C GLY A 382 21.03 -2.01 29.05
N LEU A 383 20.41 -1.66 30.19
CA LEU A 383 20.35 -0.29 30.69
C LEU A 383 21.27 -0.10 31.91
N SER A 384 21.82 1.10 32.01
CA SER A 384 22.63 1.57 33.12
C SER A 384 22.36 3.05 33.36
N VAL A 385 22.49 3.49 34.62
CA VAL A 385 22.39 4.90 34.97
C VAL A 385 23.37 5.72 34.12
N GLY A 386 22.89 6.81 33.55
CA GLY A 386 23.64 7.65 32.62
C GLY A 386 23.51 7.27 31.15
N ASN A 387 22.86 6.15 30.79
CA ASN A 387 22.53 5.88 29.38
C ASN A 387 21.62 7.00 28.85
N GLN A 388 21.94 7.47 27.64
CA GLN A 388 21.20 8.56 26.99
C GLN A 388 20.55 8.06 25.71
N PHE A 389 19.31 8.48 25.50
CA PHE A 389 18.53 8.22 24.30
C PHE A 389 18.10 9.54 23.71
N ILE A 390 18.60 9.87 22.52
CA ILE A 390 18.09 10.98 21.74
C ILE A 390 16.78 10.51 21.11
N ILE A 391 15.69 11.11 21.55
CA ILE A 391 14.33 10.74 21.16
C ILE A 391 13.90 11.55 19.95
N LEU A 392 14.11 12.86 20.03
CA LEU A 392 13.91 13.81 18.95
C LEU A 392 15.24 14.52 18.71
N ASP A 393 15.81 14.29 17.54
CA ASP A 393 17.02 14.93 17.03
C ASP A 393 16.62 16.06 16.10
N ASN A 394 16.79 17.28 16.58
CA ASN A 394 16.46 18.47 15.83
C ASN A 394 17.71 18.94 15.09
N THR A 395 17.72 18.63 13.80
CA THR A 395 18.77 19.03 12.87
C THR A 395 18.63 20.47 12.37
N GLY A 396 17.55 21.15 12.76
CA GLY A 396 17.31 22.56 12.44
C GLY A 396 18.20 23.51 13.25
N ALA A 397 18.27 24.78 12.82
CA ALA A 397 19.16 25.77 13.44
C ALA A 397 18.67 26.31 14.81
N GLY A 398 17.40 26.10 15.15
CA GLY A 398 16.78 26.57 16.41
C GLY A 398 16.38 25.41 17.30
N SER A 399 16.10 25.69 18.57
CA SER A 399 15.63 24.69 19.55
C SER A 399 14.25 24.12 19.20
N ILE A 400 13.91 22.97 19.80
CA ILE A 400 12.55 22.43 19.75
C ILE A 400 11.59 23.49 20.32
N VAL A 401 10.51 23.78 19.60
CA VAL A 401 9.47 24.70 20.04
C VAL A 401 8.38 23.93 20.77
N GLY A 402 8.10 24.32 22.02
CA GLY A 402 7.07 23.70 22.85
C GLY A 402 7.49 22.38 23.51
N THR A 403 6.56 21.77 24.25
CA THR A 403 6.78 20.54 25.01
C THR A 403 5.55 19.63 24.95
N PHE A 404 5.74 18.33 25.18
CA PHE A 404 4.63 17.41 25.40
C PHE A 404 3.88 17.78 26.70
N GLY A 405 2.57 17.50 26.75
CA GLY A 405 1.74 17.78 27.92
C GLY A 405 2.04 16.89 29.13
N ASN A 406 2.61 15.71 28.89
CA ASN A 406 2.88 14.68 29.90
C ASN A 406 4.38 14.39 30.11
N LEU A 407 5.28 15.15 29.46
CA LEU A 407 6.73 15.00 29.60
C LEU A 407 7.38 16.35 29.92
N THR A 408 7.55 16.65 31.19
CA THR A 408 8.09 17.95 31.64
C THR A 408 9.59 18.08 31.33
N ALA A 409 9.98 19.13 30.61
CA ALA A 409 11.38 19.46 30.37
C ALA A 409 12.14 19.68 31.70
N GLY A 410 13.33 19.08 31.82
CA GLY A 410 14.13 19.12 33.06
C GLY A 410 13.56 18.29 34.22
N GLY A 411 12.41 17.64 34.02
CA GLY A 411 11.76 16.81 35.03
C GLY A 411 12.30 15.37 35.08
N ILE A 412 11.65 14.56 35.92
CA ILE A 412 11.83 13.11 35.94
C ILE A 412 10.61 12.47 35.29
N PHE A 413 10.85 11.65 34.26
CA PHE A 413 9.85 10.79 33.65
C PHE A 413 9.90 9.40 34.28
N ASN A 414 8.79 8.97 34.86
CA ASN A 414 8.65 7.62 35.41
C ASN A 414 8.08 6.70 34.32
N ALA A 415 8.94 5.87 33.74
CA ALA A 415 8.59 4.94 32.68
C ALA A 415 7.99 3.61 33.21
N GLY A 416 7.76 3.51 34.53
CA GLY A 416 7.33 2.28 35.20
C GLY A 416 8.47 1.28 35.38
N ASN A 417 8.18 0.13 36.01
CA ASN A 417 9.15 -0.96 36.24
C ASN A 417 10.46 -0.54 36.94
N GLY A 418 10.44 0.54 37.72
CA GLY A 418 11.63 1.11 38.36
C GLY A 418 12.57 1.86 37.41
N LEU A 419 12.17 2.07 36.16
CA LEU A 419 12.92 2.85 35.18
C LEU A 419 12.53 4.34 35.26
N LEU A 420 13.50 5.18 35.60
CA LEU A 420 13.35 6.63 35.68
C LEU A 420 14.28 7.30 34.68
N PHE A 421 13.80 8.33 34.00
CA PHE A 421 14.60 9.18 33.13
C PHE A 421 14.63 10.62 33.62
N SER A 422 15.78 11.27 33.58
CA SER A 422 15.79 12.74 33.51
C SER A 422 15.56 13.18 32.07
N VAL A 423 14.77 14.23 31.91
CA VAL A 423 14.41 14.82 30.62
C VAL A 423 15.32 16.02 30.34
N SER A 424 15.80 16.17 29.11
CA SER A 424 16.60 17.33 28.70
C SER A 424 15.88 18.67 28.95
N SER A 425 16.67 19.74 29.12
CA SER A 425 16.15 21.09 29.31
C SER A 425 17.12 22.15 28.81
N ASP A 426 16.58 23.27 28.33
CA ASP A 426 17.29 24.51 28.07
C ASP A 426 17.38 25.46 29.29
N GLY A 427 16.76 25.11 30.42
CA GLY A 427 16.65 25.98 31.60
C GLY A 427 15.59 27.08 31.50
N LEU A 428 14.85 27.14 30.38
CA LEU A 428 13.77 28.10 30.09
C LEU A 428 12.39 27.42 29.99
N GLY A 429 12.33 26.12 30.25
CA GLY A 429 11.10 25.32 30.21
C GLY A 429 10.91 24.54 28.89
N GLY A 430 11.86 24.62 27.96
CA GLY A 430 11.91 23.79 26.76
C GLY A 430 12.92 22.64 26.89
N TYR A 431 12.93 21.72 25.92
CA TYR A 431 13.88 20.60 25.88
C TYR A 431 15.29 20.99 25.43
N GLY A 432 15.46 22.18 24.83
CA GLY A 432 16.68 22.60 24.15
C GLY A 432 16.72 22.22 22.68
N ASN A 433 17.92 21.96 22.14
CA ASN A 433 18.05 21.52 20.75
C ASN A 433 17.36 20.17 20.55
N ASP A 434 17.70 19.18 21.38
CA ASP A 434 17.22 17.82 21.27
C ASP A 434 16.41 17.39 22.49
N LEU A 435 15.46 16.47 22.30
CA LEU A 435 14.83 15.76 23.40
C LEU A 435 15.67 14.52 23.73
N VAL A 436 16.31 14.54 24.90
CA VAL A 436 17.15 13.44 25.39
C VAL A 436 16.59 12.92 26.70
N LEU A 437 16.43 11.60 26.79
CA LEU A 437 16.13 10.90 28.03
C LEU A 437 17.40 10.25 28.57
N THR A 438 17.75 10.54 29.82
CA THR A 438 18.91 9.93 30.49
C THR A 438 18.44 9.01 31.61
N VAL A 439 18.84 7.74 31.61
CA VAL A 439 18.51 6.79 32.68
C VAL A 439 19.07 7.31 34.01
N THR A 440 18.24 7.38 35.03
CA THR A 440 18.60 7.85 36.37
C THR A 440 18.45 6.75 37.40
N ALA A 441 19.18 6.88 38.51
CA ALA A 441 18.99 6.00 39.65
C ALA A 441 17.61 6.24 40.27
N VAL A 442 16.95 5.16 40.70
CA VAL A 442 15.81 5.28 41.61
C VAL A 442 16.34 5.84 42.93
N PRO A 443 15.76 6.92 43.49
CA PRO A 443 16.16 7.40 44.80
C PRO A 443 15.98 6.28 45.82
N GLU A 444 17.08 5.76 46.39
CA GLU A 444 16.96 4.72 47.40
C GLU A 444 16.37 5.29 48.69
N CYS A 445 15.37 4.60 49.26
CA CYS A 445 14.77 4.96 50.56
C CYS A 445 15.79 4.99 51.72
N SER A 446 16.99 4.41 51.54
CA SER A 446 18.04 4.34 52.54
C SER A 446 18.61 5.70 52.91
N THR A 447 18.68 6.67 51.99
CA THR A 447 19.20 8.02 52.31
C THR A 447 18.23 8.79 53.21
N VAL A 448 16.93 8.61 53.00
CA VAL A 448 15.87 9.23 53.80
C VAL A 448 15.74 8.56 55.17
N MET A 449 15.84 7.23 55.25
CA MET A 449 15.83 6.52 56.53
C MET A 449 17.11 6.74 57.35
N SER A 450 18.27 6.86 56.73
CA SER A 450 19.54 7.09 57.45
C SER A 450 19.58 8.48 58.12
N LEU A 451 18.97 9.50 57.51
CA LEU A 451 18.79 10.82 58.12
C LEU A 451 17.77 10.79 59.28
N ALA A 452 16.68 10.04 59.15
CA ALA A 452 15.69 9.87 60.22
C ALA A 452 16.23 9.06 61.43
N LEU A 453 17.00 8.01 61.18
CA LEU A 453 17.67 7.21 62.22
C LEU A 453 18.87 7.94 62.85
N GLY A 454 19.67 8.66 62.05
CA GLY A 454 20.77 9.49 62.54
C GLY A 454 20.30 10.64 63.43
N GLY A 455 19.20 11.31 63.07
CA GLY A 455 18.60 12.39 63.86
C GLY A 455 18.00 11.91 65.19
N SER A 456 17.39 10.72 65.22
CA SER A 456 16.81 10.14 66.45
C SER A 456 17.88 9.63 67.42
N VAL A 457 18.99 9.08 66.92
CA VAL A 457 20.16 8.71 67.75
C VAL A 457 20.86 9.95 68.32
N LEU A 458 21.06 11.00 67.52
CA LEU A 458 21.67 12.26 67.98
C LEU A 458 20.80 12.95 69.04
N TRP A 459 19.47 12.96 68.88
CA TRP A 459 18.53 13.48 69.88
C TRP A 459 18.58 12.71 71.19
N LEU A 460 18.66 11.37 71.15
CA LEU A 460 18.81 10.52 72.34
C LEU A 460 20.14 10.75 73.07
N VAL A 461 21.24 10.96 72.34
CA VAL A 461 22.56 11.26 72.93
C VAL A 461 22.58 12.65 73.58
N ILE A 462 21.97 13.66 72.95
CA ILE A 462 21.85 15.00 73.52
C ILE A 462 20.95 15.00 74.77
N ARG A 463 19.87 14.22 74.77
CA ARG A 463 18.98 14.07 75.94
C ARG A 463 19.69 13.40 77.12
N ARG A 464 20.54 12.40 76.89
CA ARG A 464 21.33 11.74 77.95
C ARG A 464 22.36 12.68 78.59
N ARG A 465 23.05 13.51 77.79
CA ARG A 465 24.06 14.46 78.29
C ARG A 465 23.51 15.65 79.07
N ARG A 466 22.22 15.99 78.93
CA ARG A 466 21.58 17.06 79.71
C ARG A 466 21.02 16.59 81.06
N ASN A 467 20.98 15.29 81.29
CA ASN A 467 20.44 14.66 82.50
C ASN A 467 21.52 13.95 83.34
N SER A 468 22.80 14.15 83.00
CA SER A 468 23.98 13.75 83.78
C SER A 468 24.69 15.03 84.21
#